data_AF-A0A6G3U428-F1
#
_entry.id   AF-A0A6G3U428-F1
#
_cell.length_a   1.000
_cell.length_b   1.000
_cell.length_c   1.000
_cell.angle_alpha   90.00
_cell.angle_beta   90.00
_cell.angle_gamma   90.00
#
_symmetry.space_group_name_H-M   'P 1'
#
loop_
_entity.id
_entity.type
_entity.pdbx_description
1 polymer ?
#
loop_
_entity_poly.entity_id
_entity_poly.type
_entity_poly.pdbx_seq_one_letter_code
_entity_poly.pdbx_strand_id
1 'polypeptide(L)'
;MRFRHRAAAGFATLLLPLSGMVALAPPAQAATSATATYAKTQDWGSGFEGKWTVKNTGTTTINAWTIEWDFPAGTKVTSAWDATVTNSGDHWTAKNLGWNGTLAPGASVSFGFNGSGTGSPSGCKLNGGSCDGGSVPGDEAPSAPGTPTASNVTDTSVKLSWSAATDDKGIKNYDVLRDGAKVATVTGTTYTDTGLSKGTDYSYAVQARDTADQTGPVSGAVKVRTTGQTEEPPPTGDKINLGYFTEWGVYGRNYHVKDLVTSGSAAKITHINYAFGNVVNGQCKLDDAYAATDKAYTADQSVSGQADAWDQPLRGNFNQLRQLKAKYPHIKVLYSFGGWTYSGGFGQAAQNPVAFAKSCKAVVEDPRWADVFDGIDIDWEYPNACGLTCDTSGPAAFRTLSQALRAEFGDDYLVTAAITADGSDGGKIDAADYGGAAQYLDWYNVMTYDYFGAWDKTGPTNPHSPLTSFDGIPKEGFNSAAAIAKLKAKGVPAKKLLLGIGFYGRGWTGVTQSAPGGTATGAAPGTYEAGIEDYKVLKTACPVTGTFAGTAYAHCGNNWWSYDTPATINGKMAWAKNQGLGGAFFWEFSGDTANGELVSAIHSGLN
;
A
#
# COMPACT_ATOMS: atom_id res chain seq x y z
N MET A 1 -31.61 -11.65 92.88
CA MET A 1 -32.88 -10.90 93.04
C MET A 1 -32.53 -9.46 93.39
N ARG A 2 -33.27 -8.38 93.10
CA ARG A 2 -34.49 -8.08 92.30
C ARG A 2 -34.64 -6.53 92.34
N PHE A 3 -34.99 -5.82 91.26
CA PHE A 3 -35.45 -4.40 91.23
C PHE A 3 -35.87 -4.03 89.78
N ARG A 4 -36.62 -2.97 89.42
CA ARG A 4 -37.47 -1.90 90.05
C ARG A 4 -38.58 -1.56 89.00
N HIS A 5 -39.86 -1.28 89.29
CA HIS A 5 -40.48 -0.09 89.94
C HIS A 5 -40.21 1.27 89.22
N ARG A 6 -41.17 2.21 89.02
CA ARG A 6 -42.66 2.25 89.08
C ARG A 6 -43.18 3.67 88.71
N ALA A 7 -44.38 3.84 88.12
CA ALA A 7 -45.26 5.06 88.17
C ALA A 7 -44.68 6.39 87.59
N ALA A 8 -45.35 7.58 87.56
CA ALA A 8 -46.72 8.09 87.25
C ALA A 8 -46.74 9.66 87.47
N ALA A 9 -47.68 10.52 87.04
CA ALA A 9 -48.66 10.62 85.92
C ALA A 9 -49.32 12.04 85.92
N GLY A 10 -49.99 12.48 84.82
CA GLY A 10 -50.66 13.81 84.67
C GLY A 10 -50.05 14.67 83.54
N PHE A 11 -50.66 15.73 83.00
CA PHE A 11 -51.98 16.39 83.20
C PHE A 11 -52.48 17.01 81.86
N ALA A 12 -53.64 17.68 81.80
CA ALA A 12 -54.34 18.07 80.55
C ALA A 12 -54.41 19.58 80.23
N THR A 13 -54.61 19.93 78.95
CA THR A 13 -55.32 21.16 78.48
C THR A 13 -55.81 21.05 77.02
N LEU A 14 -56.74 21.93 76.65
CA LEU A 14 -57.37 22.08 75.32
C LEU A 14 -56.63 23.14 74.47
N LEU A 15 -56.67 23.05 73.12
CA LEU A 15 -56.75 24.22 72.20
C LEU A 15 -56.85 23.82 70.70
N LEU A 16 -57.50 24.68 69.92
CA LEU A 16 -57.66 24.70 68.45
C LEU A 16 -57.91 26.17 68.02
N PRO A 17 -57.77 26.56 66.74
CA PRO A 17 -57.00 25.97 65.65
C PRO A 17 -55.96 26.96 65.07
N LEU A 18 -54.87 26.48 64.44
CA LEU A 18 -54.06 27.35 63.56
C LEU A 18 -53.55 26.62 62.29
N SER A 19 -53.94 27.22 61.17
CA SER A 19 -53.30 27.26 59.85
C SER A 19 -52.04 26.42 59.57
N GLY A 20 -52.21 25.42 58.69
CA GLY A 20 -51.47 25.41 57.43
C GLY A 20 -49.94 25.27 57.46
N MET A 21 -49.44 24.09 57.83
CA MET A 21 -48.23 23.56 57.21
C MET A 21 -48.53 22.20 56.58
N VAL A 22 -48.74 22.18 55.27
CA VAL A 22 -48.50 20.96 54.49
C VAL A 22 -47.01 20.72 54.54
N ALA A 23 -46.60 19.65 55.21
CA ALA A 23 -45.25 19.14 55.08
C ALA A 23 -45.06 18.69 53.63
N LEU A 24 -44.44 19.55 52.82
CA LEU A 24 -43.88 19.13 51.54
C LEU A 24 -42.81 18.07 51.84
N ALA A 25 -43.20 16.80 51.72
CA ALA A 25 -42.23 15.76 51.46
C ALA A 25 -41.43 16.22 50.22
N PRO A 26 -40.09 16.18 50.27
CA PRO A 26 -39.30 16.61 49.12
C PRO A 26 -39.71 15.79 47.89
N PRO A 27 -39.72 16.39 46.69
CA PRO A 27 -40.00 15.63 45.47
C PRO A 27 -39.07 14.42 45.42
N ALA A 28 -39.65 13.24 45.19
CA ALA A 28 -38.90 11.98 45.29
C ALA A 28 -37.67 12.03 44.39
N GLN A 29 -36.48 11.82 44.98
CA GLN A 29 -35.22 11.86 44.24
C GLN A 29 -35.23 10.80 43.14
N ALA A 30 -35.27 11.26 41.90
CA ALA A 30 -35.30 10.41 40.72
C ALA A 30 -33.89 10.18 40.17
N ALA A 31 -33.70 9.02 39.54
CA ALA A 31 -32.60 8.71 38.62
C ALA A 31 -31.15 8.88 39.15
N THR A 32 -30.77 8.07 40.14
CA THR A 32 -29.36 7.59 40.31
C THR A 32 -29.23 6.09 40.04
N SER A 33 -30.23 5.51 39.37
CA SER A 33 -30.51 4.07 39.33
C SER A 33 -30.88 3.52 37.95
N ALA A 34 -30.69 4.31 36.89
CA ALA A 34 -31.01 3.89 35.52
C ALA A 34 -30.05 4.54 34.52
N THR A 35 -29.82 3.85 33.39
CA THR A 35 -29.07 4.40 32.25
C THR A 35 -29.81 4.11 30.93
N ALA A 36 -29.53 4.92 29.91
CA ALA A 36 -30.03 4.74 28.55
C ALA A 36 -28.88 4.87 27.54
N THR A 37 -28.72 3.89 26.67
CA THR A 37 -27.69 3.90 25.63
C THR A 37 -28.29 3.88 24.23
N TYR A 38 -27.71 4.68 23.33
CA TYR A 38 -28.06 4.72 21.91
C TYR A 38 -27.08 3.90 21.08
N ALA A 39 -27.61 3.21 20.07
CA ALA A 39 -26.84 2.67 18.97
C ALA A 39 -27.54 2.97 17.65
N LYS A 40 -26.79 3.35 16.62
CA LYS A 40 -27.25 3.30 15.24
C LYS A 40 -27.00 1.87 14.73
N THR A 41 -28.06 1.12 14.48
CA THR A 41 -28.01 -0.31 14.13
C THR A 41 -27.82 -0.55 12.64
N GLN A 42 -28.28 0.37 11.80
CA GLN A 42 -28.03 0.40 10.35
C GLN A 42 -27.88 1.85 9.87
N ASP A 43 -27.06 2.10 8.86
CA ASP A 43 -26.91 3.42 8.21
C ASP A 43 -26.85 3.24 6.69
N TRP A 44 -27.61 4.04 5.94
CA TRP A 44 -27.62 4.07 4.47
C TRP A 44 -27.45 5.49 3.92
N GLY A 45 -26.82 6.39 4.67
CA GLY A 45 -26.37 7.73 4.28
C GLY A 45 -27.48 8.79 4.21
N SER A 46 -28.66 8.43 3.70
CA SER A 46 -29.85 9.31 3.67
C SER A 46 -30.80 9.07 4.85
N GLY A 47 -30.66 7.92 5.52
CA GLY A 47 -31.38 7.54 6.72
C GLY A 47 -30.68 6.41 7.47
N PHE A 48 -31.27 6.00 8.58
CA PHE A 48 -30.67 5.04 9.50
C PHE A 48 -31.72 4.31 10.35
N GLU A 49 -31.33 3.18 10.93
CA GLU A 49 -32.04 2.53 12.04
C GLU A 49 -31.36 2.93 13.36
N GLY A 50 -32.14 3.44 14.31
CA GLY A 50 -31.70 3.87 15.62
C GLY A 50 -32.35 3.04 16.73
N LYS A 51 -31.58 2.69 17.75
CA LYS A 51 -32.03 1.87 18.87
C LYS A 51 -31.61 2.49 20.20
N TRP A 52 -32.56 2.70 21.09
CA TRP A 52 -32.31 3.05 22.49
C TRP A 52 -32.45 1.79 23.36
N THR A 53 -31.64 1.69 24.41
CA THR A 53 -31.75 0.64 25.44
C THR A 53 -31.72 1.24 26.83
N VAL A 54 -32.84 1.16 27.55
CA VAL A 54 -32.95 1.55 28.96
C VAL A 54 -32.53 0.35 29.82
N LYS A 55 -31.71 0.60 30.84
CA LYS A 55 -31.32 -0.38 31.85
C LYS A 55 -31.60 0.15 33.25
N ASN A 56 -32.19 -0.67 34.10
CA ASN A 56 -32.20 -0.45 35.54
C ASN A 56 -30.83 -0.86 36.11
N THR A 57 -30.07 0.12 36.62
CA THR A 57 -28.73 -0.09 37.21
C THR A 57 -28.75 -0.06 38.74
N GLY A 58 -29.86 0.35 39.36
CA GLY A 58 -30.03 0.39 40.81
C GLY A 58 -30.69 -0.86 41.41
N THR A 59 -31.13 -0.73 42.66
CA THR A 59 -31.64 -1.81 43.50
C THR A 59 -33.17 -1.84 43.66
N THR A 60 -33.89 -0.89 43.06
CA THR A 60 -35.35 -0.77 43.12
C THR A 60 -35.99 -0.90 41.73
N THR A 61 -37.21 -1.43 41.66
CA THR A 61 -37.94 -1.58 40.39
C THR A 61 -38.36 -0.20 39.83
N ILE A 62 -38.02 0.05 38.59
CA ILE A 62 -38.53 1.18 37.79
C ILE A 62 -39.90 0.77 37.25
N ASN A 63 -40.92 1.63 37.36
CA ASN A 63 -42.29 1.31 36.92
C ASN A 63 -42.70 1.96 35.59
N ALA A 64 -41.93 2.95 35.13
CA ALA A 64 -42.12 3.65 33.86
C ALA A 64 -40.80 4.29 33.42
N TRP A 65 -40.63 4.47 32.11
CA TRP A 65 -39.48 5.20 31.55
C TRP A 65 -39.90 6.13 30.41
N THR A 66 -39.23 7.27 30.36
CA THR A 66 -39.28 8.27 29.30
C THR A 66 -37.84 8.65 28.95
N ILE A 67 -37.48 8.61 27.66
CA ILE A 67 -36.23 9.17 27.15
C ILE A 67 -36.55 10.47 26.41
N GLU A 68 -35.78 11.52 26.66
CA GLU A 68 -35.76 12.77 25.90
C GLU A 68 -34.39 12.91 25.21
N TRP A 69 -34.32 13.43 23.99
CA TRP A 69 -33.06 13.74 23.31
C TRP A 69 -33.26 14.80 22.21
N ASP A 70 -32.20 15.49 21.83
CA ASP A 70 -32.19 16.43 20.71
C ASP A 70 -31.53 15.80 19.47
N PHE A 71 -31.98 16.18 18.27
CA PHE A 71 -31.26 15.92 17.01
C PHE A 71 -30.76 17.24 16.40
N PRO A 72 -29.70 17.24 15.58
CA PRO A 72 -29.33 18.42 14.82
C PRO A 72 -30.31 18.64 13.64
N ALA A 73 -30.64 19.91 13.38
CA ALA A 73 -31.60 20.34 12.38
C ALA A 73 -31.45 19.59 11.03
N GLY A 74 -32.56 19.07 10.53
CA GLY A 74 -32.61 18.21 9.33
C GLY A 74 -32.55 16.71 9.62
N THR A 75 -32.17 16.31 10.83
CA THR A 75 -32.24 14.91 11.31
C THR A 75 -33.53 14.67 12.09
N LYS A 76 -34.28 13.61 11.78
CA LYS A 76 -35.59 13.33 12.39
C LYS A 76 -35.94 11.84 12.37
N VAL A 77 -36.74 11.40 13.34
CA VAL A 77 -37.41 10.09 13.30
C VAL A 77 -38.51 10.10 12.23
N THR A 78 -38.73 8.97 11.55
CA THR A 78 -39.77 8.79 10.52
C THR A 78 -40.79 7.71 10.90
N SER A 79 -40.40 6.73 11.71
CA SER A 79 -41.26 5.68 12.28
C SER A 79 -40.60 5.07 13.51
N ALA A 80 -41.37 4.56 14.48
CA ALA A 80 -40.86 3.96 15.70
C ALA A 80 -41.70 2.76 16.15
N TRP A 81 -41.11 1.87 16.95
CA TRP A 81 -41.74 0.70 17.57
C TRP A 81 -41.29 0.55 19.02
N ASP A 82 -42.05 -0.21 19.82
CA ASP A 82 -41.85 -0.46 21.26
C ASP A 82 -41.84 0.77 22.19
N ALA A 83 -42.03 1.98 21.66
CA ALA A 83 -42.24 3.22 22.39
C ALA A 83 -43.27 4.11 21.68
N THR A 84 -43.97 4.96 22.43
CA THR A 84 -44.67 6.12 21.86
C THR A 84 -43.65 7.24 21.69
N VAL A 85 -43.33 7.60 20.44
CA VAL A 85 -42.33 8.64 20.12
C VAL A 85 -43.04 9.89 19.57
N THR A 86 -42.66 11.05 20.08
CA THR A 86 -43.21 12.38 19.74
C THR A 86 -42.09 13.43 19.71
N ASN A 87 -42.31 14.57 19.05
CA ASN A 87 -41.32 15.66 19.00
C ASN A 87 -41.94 17.06 19.11
N SER A 88 -41.10 18.03 19.45
CA SER A 88 -41.40 19.46 19.43
C SER A 88 -40.23 20.18 18.76
N GLY A 89 -40.31 20.35 17.43
CA GLY A 89 -39.17 20.77 16.63
C GLY A 89 -38.12 19.65 16.57
N ASP A 90 -36.86 20.00 16.82
CA ASP A 90 -35.73 19.06 16.83
C ASP A 90 -35.57 18.27 18.15
N HIS A 91 -36.38 18.58 19.17
CA HIS A 91 -36.43 17.86 20.46
C HIS A 91 -37.40 16.66 20.40
N TRP A 92 -36.96 15.49 20.84
CA TRP A 92 -37.67 14.20 20.76
C TRP A 92 -37.91 13.60 22.14
N THR A 93 -39.05 12.93 22.29
CA THR A 93 -39.44 12.24 23.52
C THR A 93 -40.00 10.87 23.17
N ALA A 94 -39.51 9.81 23.82
CA ALA A 94 -40.01 8.44 23.70
C ALA A 94 -40.45 7.92 25.07
N LYS A 95 -41.69 7.43 25.15
CA LYS A 95 -42.27 6.90 26.39
C LYS A 95 -42.63 5.42 26.25
N ASN A 96 -42.47 4.68 27.36
CA ASN A 96 -42.82 3.27 27.44
C ASN A 96 -44.28 2.99 27.01
N LEU A 97 -44.50 1.82 26.43
CA LEU A 97 -45.82 1.24 26.22
C LEU A 97 -46.31 0.54 27.49
N GLY A 98 -47.60 0.22 27.57
CA GLY A 98 -48.23 -0.37 28.75
C GLY A 98 -47.69 -1.74 29.18
N TRP A 99 -46.90 -2.41 28.33
CA TRP A 99 -46.33 -3.73 28.57
C TRP A 99 -44.82 -3.74 28.86
N ASN A 100 -44.11 -2.61 28.72
CA ASN A 100 -42.65 -2.54 28.86
C ASN A 100 -42.08 -1.43 29.76
N GLY A 101 -42.93 -0.74 30.52
CA GLY A 101 -42.49 0.29 31.49
C GLY A 101 -41.77 -0.25 32.74
N THR A 102 -42.10 -1.48 33.16
CA THR A 102 -41.60 -2.04 34.42
C THR A 102 -40.28 -2.78 34.24
N LEU A 103 -39.21 -2.28 34.88
CA LEU A 103 -37.87 -2.88 34.87
C LEU A 103 -37.43 -3.22 36.30
N ALA A 104 -37.30 -4.52 36.59
CA ALA A 104 -36.67 -4.99 37.82
C ALA A 104 -35.17 -4.60 37.88
N PRO A 105 -34.54 -4.58 39.07
CA PRO A 105 -33.10 -4.34 39.22
C PRO A 105 -32.25 -5.17 38.24
N GLY A 106 -31.34 -4.51 37.52
CA GLY A 106 -30.48 -5.14 36.51
C GLY A 106 -31.13 -5.42 35.15
N ALA A 107 -32.45 -5.33 35.02
CA ALA A 107 -33.17 -5.60 33.77
C ALA A 107 -33.05 -4.45 32.75
N SER A 108 -33.19 -4.79 31.47
CA SER A 108 -33.16 -3.84 30.35
C SER A 108 -34.34 -4.03 29.41
N VAL A 109 -34.67 -2.96 28.68
CA VAL A 109 -35.59 -2.94 27.53
C VAL A 109 -34.97 -2.09 26.43
N SER A 110 -35.32 -2.38 25.17
CA SER A 110 -34.99 -1.51 24.05
C SER A 110 -36.25 -1.06 23.33
N PHE A 111 -36.15 0.07 22.63
CA PHE A 111 -37.08 0.44 21.56
C PHE A 111 -36.28 0.88 20.33
N GLY A 112 -36.90 0.86 19.16
CA GLY A 112 -36.24 1.16 17.90
C GLY A 112 -37.03 2.13 17.02
N PHE A 113 -36.34 2.76 16.08
CA PHE A 113 -36.91 3.72 15.17
C PHE A 113 -36.11 3.84 13.87
N ASN A 114 -36.77 4.22 12.78
CA ASN A 114 -36.09 4.66 11.56
C ASN A 114 -35.95 6.19 11.57
N GLY A 115 -34.82 6.68 11.09
CA GLY A 115 -34.51 8.10 10.95
C GLY A 115 -34.14 8.51 9.53
N SER A 116 -34.18 9.82 9.28
CA SER A 116 -33.68 10.47 8.06
C SER A 116 -32.70 11.58 8.44
N GLY A 117 -31.69 11.81 7.61
CA GLY A 117 -30.57 12.70 7.93
C GLY A 117 -29.41 11.95 8.62
N THR A 118 -28.26 12.62 8.76
CA THR A 118 -26.99 11.99 9.17
C THR A 118 -26.63 12.20 10.64
N GLY A 119 -27.39 13.02 11.38
CA GLY A 119 -27.10 13.38 12.76
C GLY A 119 -27.16 12.24 13.77
N SER A 120 -26.52 12.46 14.92
CA SER A 120 -26.58 11.64 16.13
C SER A 120 -27.37 12.36 17.22
N PRO A 121 -28.01 11.65 18.16
CA PRO A 121 -28.75 12.28 19.25
C PRO A 121 -27.80 12.91 20.29
N SER A 122 -28.25 13.99 20.92
CA SER A 122 -27.57 14.69 22.02
C SER A 122 -28.55 15.03 23.15
N GLY A 123 -28.07 15.65 24.25
CA GLY A 123 -28.94 16.17 25.32
C GLY A 123 -29.75 15.11 26.08
N CYS A 124 -29.35 13.84 26.02
CA CYS A 124 -30.20 12.72 26.42
C CYS A 124 -30.55 12.73 27.92
N LYS A 125 -31.85 12.66 28.23
CA LYS A 125 -32.38 12.46 29.59
C LYS A 125 -33.21 11.21 29.70
N LEU A 126 -33.11 10.52 30.84
CA LEU A 126 -33.91 9.37 31.22
C LEU A 126 -34.69 9.72 32.50
N ASN A 127 -36.02 9.79 32.40
CA ASN A 127 -36.91 10.24 33.48
C ASN A 127 -36.49 11.60 34.09
N GLY A 128 -35.97 12.52 33.27
CA GLY A 128 -35.52 13.86 33.65
C GLY A 128 -34.08 13.98 34.17
N GLY A 129 -33.45 12.89 34.61
CA GLY A 129 -32.00 12.82 34.89
C GLY A 129 -31.19 12.51 33.63
N SER A 130 -29.86 12.55 33.68
CA SER A 130 -29.01 12.19 32.51
C SER A 130 -29.15 10.72 32.11
N CYS A 131 -29.02 10.42 30.81
CA CYS A 131 -29.00 9.05 30.30
C CYS A 131 -27.76 8.23 30.72
N ASP A 132 -26.64 8.85 31.11
CA ASP A 132 -25.50 8.15 31.71
C ASP A 132 -25.69 7.84 33.21
N GLY A 133 -26.80 8.31 33.81
CA GLY A 133 -27.15 8.13 35.22
C GLY A 133 -26.52 9.16 36.16
N GLY A 134 -25.74 10.12 35.63
CA GLY A 134 -25.13 11.22 36.38
C GLY A 134 -25.87 12.54 36.18
N SER A 135 -26.55 13.03 37.21
CA SER A 135 -26.95 14.45 37.28
C SER A 135 -26.78 14.96 38.70
N VAL A 136 -25.78 15.82 38.93
CA VAL A 136 -25.49 16.41 40.24
C VAL A 136 -26.08 17.83 40.28
N PRO A 137 -27.03 18.13 41.19
CA PRO A 137 -27.65 19.45 41.25
C PRO A 137 -26.64 20.56 41.58
N GLY A 138 -26.32 21.40 40.58
CA GLY A 138 -25.35 22.49 40.70
C GLY A 138 -23.98 22.18 40.11
N ASP A 139 -23.89 21.25 39.16
CA ASP A 139 -22.69 20.84 38.42
C ASP A 139 -23.02 20.85 36.91
N GLU A 140 -22.41 21.71 36.09
CA GLU A 140 -22.70 21.80 34.65
C GLU A 140 -21.85 20.83 33.83
N ALA A 141 -22.48 20.03 32.96
CA ALA A 141 -21.75 19.06 32.13
C ALA A 141 -20.71 19.74 31.19
N PRO A 142 -19.56 19.09 30.94
CA PRO A 142 -18.39 19.76 30.38
C PRO A 142 -18.59 20.18 28.92
N SER A 143 -17.83 21.18 28.48
CA SER A 143 -17.81 21.60 27.08
C SER A 143 -17.12 20.57 26.16
N ALA A 144 -17.31 20.70 24.85
CA ALA A 144 -16.64 19.85 23.88
C ALA A 144 -15.12 20.09 23.88
N PRO A 145 -14.27 19.04 23.88
CA PRO A 145 -12.85 19.19 23.62
C PRO A 145 -12.59 19.81 22.25
N GLY A 146 -11.41 20.42 22.07
CA GLY A 146 -10.96 20.83 20.74
C GLY A 146 -10.83 19.64 19.78
N THR A 147 -11.11 19.84 18.49
CA THR A 147 -10.86 18.83 17.45
C THR A 147 -9.42 18.30 17.57
N PRO A 148 -9.21 16.98 17.69
CA PRO A 148 -7.87 16.43 17.86
C PRO A 148 -7.03 16.61 16.59
N THR A 149 -5.72 16.70 16.78
CA THR A 149 -4.72 16.74 15.72
C THR A 149 -3.90 15.45 15.72
N ALA A 150 -3.64 14.91 14.53
CA ALA A 150 -2.87 13.68 14.36
C ALA A 150 -1.39 14.00 14.08
N SER A 151 -0.50 13.20 14.67
CA SER A 151 0.96 13.31 14.58
C SER A 151 1.59 11.93 14.74
N ASN A 152 2.87 11.79 14.38
CA ASN A 152 3.64 10.53 14.50
C ASN A 152 2.84 9.30 14.02
N VAL A 153 2.23 9.43 12.84
CA VAL A 153 1.45 8.35 12.21
C VAL A 153 2.42 7.27 11.73
N THR A 154 2.15 6.01 12.06
CA THR A 154 2.94 4.85 11.64
C THR A 154 2.03 3.77 11.05
N ASP A 155 2.62 2.64 10.68
CA ASP A 155 1.93 1.47 10.16
C ASP A 155 0.90 0.90 11.15
N THR A 156 1.08 1.11 12.45
CA THR A 156 0.23 0.51 13.50
C THR A 156 -0.13 1.47 14.64
N SER A 157 0.12 2.78 14.50
CA SER A 157 -0.16 3.78 15.55
C SER A 157 -0.41 5.21 15.03
N VAL A 158 -1.04 6.03 15.87
CA VAL A 158 -1.14 7.49 15.71
C VAL A 158 -1.08 8.19 17.06
N LYS A 159 -0.39 9.33 17.15
CA LYS A 159 -0.44 10.21 18.32
C LYS A 159 -1.43 11.36 18.08
N LEU A 160 -2.46 11.41 18.91
CA LEU A 160 -3.48 12.45 18.96
C LEU A 160 -3.13 13.49 20.04
N SER A 161 -3.41 14.76 19.76
CA SER A 161 -3.34 15.87 20.73
C SER A 161 -4.49 16.85 20.53
N TRP A 162 -5.13 17.33 21.60
CA TRP A 162 -6.29 18.23 21.55
C TRP A 162 -6.21 19.37 22.59
N SER A 163 -7.07 20.38 22.42
CA SER A 163 -7.30 21.41 23.43
C SER A 163 -8.26 20.89 24.51
N ALA A 164 -7.98 21.23 25.77
CA ALA A 164 -8.81 20.86 26.91
C ALA A 164 -10.26 21.36 26.78
N ALA A 165 -11.20 20.62 27.37
CA ALA A 165 -12.55 21.09 27.64
C ALA A 165 -12.58 22.02 28.86
N THR A 166 -13.69 22.73 29.03
CA THR A 166 -13.98 23.63 30.15
C THR A 166 -15.19 23.13 30.93
N ASP A 167 -15.16 23.33 32.24
CA ASP A 167 -16.13 22.78 33.19
C ASP A 167 -16.10 23.61 34.47
N ASP A 168 -17.20 23.65 35.23
CA ASP A 168 -17.32 24.50 36.42
C ASP A 168 -16.81 23.83 37.72
N LYS A 169 -16.63 22.50 37.73
CA LYS A 169 -15.97 21.74 38.83
C LYS A 169 -14.63 21.12 38.43
N GLY A 170 -14.47 20.77 37.16
CA GLY A 170 -13.22 20.36 36.53
C GLY A 170 -13.30 19.06 35.74
N ILE A 171 -12.48 18.94 34.69
CA ILE A 171 -12.39 17.73 33.87
C ILE A 171 -11.66 16.61 34.63
N LYS A 172 -12.33 15.46 34.75
CA LYS A 172 -11.81 14.23 35.36
C LYS A 172 -11.05 13.37 34.35
N ASN A 173 -11.58 13.21 33.14
CA ASN A 173 -10.95 12.48 32.04
C ASN A 173 -11.56 12.82 30.67
N TYR A 174 -10.92 12.31 29.63
CA TYR A 174 -11.34 12.35 28.24
C TYR A 174 -11.54 10.93 27.72
N ASP A 175 -12.71 10.68 27.13
CA ASP A 175 -13.04 9.47 26.41
C ASP A 175 -12.65 9.63 24.93
N VAL A 176 -11.68 8.84 24.46
CA VAL A 176 -11.18 8.88 23.08
C VAL A 176 -11.97 7.90 22.21
N LEU A 177 -12.54 8.42 21.12
CA LEU A 177 -13.38 7.68 20.20
C LEU A 177 -12.63 7.44 18.88
N ARG A 178 -12.63 6.19 18.40
CA ARG A 178 -12.19 5.77 17.06
C ARG A 178 -13.39 5.22 16.32
N ASP A 179 -13.72 5.81 15.17
CA ASP A 179 -14.86 5.45 14.32
C ASP A 179 -16.21 5.43 15.08
N GLY A 180 -16.32 6.30 16.09
CA GLY A 180 -17.48 6.41 17.00
C GLY A 180 -17.45 5.49 18.22
N ALA A 181 -16.57 4.48 18.27
CA ALA A 181 -16.42 3.58 19.42
C ALA A 181 -15.34 4.06 20.38
N LYS A 182 -15.57 3.96 21.70
CA LYS A 182 -14.53 4.31 22.69
C LYS A 182 -13.38 3.30 22.68
N VAL A 183 -12.16 3.79 22.48
CA VAL A 183 -10.92 2.98 22.52
C VAL A 183 -10.09 3.22 23.78
N ALA A 184 -10.19 4.40 24.41
CA ALA A 184 -9.47 4.71 25.64
C ALA A 184 -10.19 5.75 26.50
N THR A 185 -9.80 5.81 27.77
CA THR A 185 -10.10 6.92 28.70
C THR A 185 -8.77 7.42 29.25
N VAL A 186 -8.49 8.73 29.16
CA VAL A 186 -7.21 9.35 29.56
C VAL A 186 -7.41 10.62 30.37
N THR A 187 -6.49 10.95 31.28
CA THR A 187 -6.55 12.17 32.11
C THR A 187 -5.86 13.38 31.48
N GLY A 188 -4.97 13.18 30.52
CA GLY A 188 -4.30 14.25 29.76
C GLY A 188 -4.94 14.51 28.39
N THR A 189 -4.53 15.58 27.71
CA THR A 189 -5.06 15.99 26.39
C THR A 189 -4.28 15.40 25.20
N THR A 190 -3.63 14.25 25.41
CA THR A 190 -2.90 13.52 24.37
C THR A 190 -3.07 12.02 24.55
N TYR A 191 -3.15 11.27 23.46
CA TYR A 191 -3.21 9.81 23.47
C TYR A 191 -2.45 9.25 22.27
N THR A 192 -1.79 8.10 22.43
CA THR A 192 -1.23 7.34 21.30
C THR A 192 -2.04 6.06 21.15
N ASP A 193 -2.79 5.96 20.06
CA ASP A 193 -3.48 4.73 19.69
C ASP A 193 -2.49 3.77 19.02
N THR A 194 -2.62 2.48 19.27
CA THR A 194 -1.65 1.44 18.88
C THR A 194 -2.34 0.11 18.59
N GLY A 195 -1.71 -0.72 17.76
CA GLY A 195 -2.35 -1.95 17.27
C GLY A 195 -3.34 -1.69 16.13
N LEU A 196 -3.17 -0.58 15.41
CA LEU A 196 -3.93 -0.27 14.21
C LEU A 196 -3.50 -1.16 13.04
N SER A 197 -4.40 -1.31 12.06
CA SER A 197 -4.11 -1.93 10.77
C SER A 197 -3.36 -0.95 9.87
N LYS A 198 -2.43 -1.48 9.06
CA LYS A 198 -1.64 -0.71 8.08
C LYS A 198 -2.53 -0.13 6.98
N GLY A 199 -2.12 0.99 6.37
CA GLY A 199 -2.81 1.59 5.22
C GLY A 199 -4.33 1.75 5.37
N THR A 200 -4.83 2.00 6.57
CA THR A 200 -6.25 1.99 6.94
C THR A 200 -6.68 3.39 7.39
N ASP A 201 -7.85 3.84 6.93
CA ASP A 201 -8.42 5.13 7.33
C ASP A 201 -9.18 5.00 8.66
N TYR A 202 -8.90 5.90 9.60
CA TYR A 202 -9.54 5.99 10.91
C TYR A 202 -10.04 7.41 11.17
N SER A 203 -11.17 7.54 11.87
CA SER A 203 -11.75 8.82 12.30
C SER A 203 -11.72 8.95 13.81
N TYR A 204 -11.02 9.96 14.33
CA TYR A 204 -10.86 10.18 15.77
C TYR A 204 -11.60 11.42 16.27
N ALA A 205 -12.27 11.28 17.41
CA ALA A 205 -12.89 12.37 18.16
C ALA A 205 -12.71 12.15 19.67
N VAL A 206 -13.00 13.14 20.49
CA VAL A 206 -12.81 13.09 21.94
C VAL A 206 -14.04 13.66 22.65
N GLN A 207 -14.44 13.05 23.76
CA GLN A 207 -15.50 13.51 24.64
C GLN A 207 -14.94 13.80 26.04
N ALA A 208 -15.41 14.86 26.70
CA ALA A 208 -15.00 15.22 28.05
C ALA A 208 -15.92 14.61 29.12
N ARG A 209 -15.36 14.36 30.33
CA ARG A 209 -16.07 13.93 31.52
C ARG A 209 -15.63 14.74 32.75
N ASP A 210 -16.60 15.22 33.52
CA ASP A 210 -16.39 16.05 34.71
C ASP A 210 -16.10 15.23 35.99
N THR A 211 -15.92 15.91 37.13
CA THR A 211 -15.74 15.24 38.43
C THR A 211 -16.96 14.49 38.94
N ALA A 212 -18.17 14.82 38.47
CA ALA A 212 -19.44 14.15 38.76
C ALA A 212 -19.75 12.95 37.82
N ASP A 213 -18.82 12.63 36.91
CA ASP A 213 -18.93 11.64 35.83
C ASP A 213 -19.92 11.97 34.70
N GLN A 214 -20.49 13.19 34.63
CA GLN A 214 -21.36 13.61 33.52
C GLN A 214 -20.53 13.84 32.25
N THR A 215 -21.15 13.70 31.07
CA THR A 215 -20.46 13.76 29.78
C THR A 215 -20.85 14.95 28.90
N GLY A 216 -19.83 15.60 28.34
CA GLY A 216 -19.98 16.74 27.44
C GLY A 216 -20.29 16.33 25.99
N PRO A 217 -20.51 17.30 25.08
CA PRO A 217 -20.58 17.01 23.65
C PRO A 217 -19.26 16.45 23.11
N VAL A 218 -19.33 15.67 22.04
CA VAL A 218 -18.15 15.13 21.34
C VAL A 218 -17.50 16.24 20.49
N SER A 219 -16.16 16.26 20.44
CA SER A 219 -15.38 17.17 19.60
C SER A 219 -15.66 17.00 18.10
N GLY A 220 -15.19 17.95 17.29
CA GLY A 220 -14.98 17.68 15.86
C GLY A 220 -14.04 16.49 15.65
N ALA A 221 -14.12 15.83 14.49
CA ALA A 221 -13.33 14.64 14.18
C ALA A 221 -12.16 14.93 13.24
N VAL A 222 -11.05 14.23 13.43
CA VAL A 222 -9.91 14.18 12.49
C VAL A 222 -9.87 12.84 11.78
N LYS A 223 -9.67 12.85 10.46
CA LYS A 223 -9.36 11.64 9.70
C LYS A 223 -7.85 11.46 9.59
N VAL A 224 -7.38 10.24 9.77
CA VAL A 224 -5.97 9.85 9.59
C VAL A 224 -5.90 8.52 8.88
N ARG A 225 -4.88 8.33 8.05
CA ARG A 225 -4.57 7.04 7.40
C ARG A 225 -3.24 6.54 7.96
N THR A 226 -3.21 5.33 8.51
CA THR A 226 -1.94 4.69 8.93
C THR A 226 -0.98 4.53 7.76
N THR A 227 0.32 4.52 8.04
CA THR A 227 1.33 4.30 7.00
C THR A 227 1.41 2.81 6.62
N GLY A 228 2.34 2.49 5.71
CA GLY A 228 2.36 1.21 5.02
C GLY A 228 1.18 1.06 4.07
N GLN A 229 1.21 0.00 3.28
CA GLN A 229 0.00 -0.50 2.63
C GLN A 229 -0.63 -1.54 3.55
N THR A 230 -1.95 -1.75 3.43
CA THR A 230 -2.53 -3.05 3.80
C THR A 230 -1.72 -4.16 3.14
N GLU A 231 -1.60 -5.32 3.77
CA GLU A 231 -1.08 -6.51 3.09
C GLU A 231 -2.10 -6.93 2.03
N GLU A 232 -1.96 -6.33 0.85
CA GLU A 232 -2.47 -6.86 -0.40
C GLU A 232 -1.96 -8.30 -0.49
N PRO A 233 -2.85 -9.30 -0.63
CA PRO A 233 -2.42 -10.69 -0.70
C PRO A 233 -1.45 -10.83 -1.89
N PRO A 234 -0.37 -11.63 -1.75
CA PRO A 234 0.66 -11.75 -2.78
C PRO A 234 0.00 -12.09 -4.12
N PRO A 235 0.36 -11.39 -5.21
CA PRO A 235 -0.50 -11.23 -6.39
C PRO A 235 -1.06 -12.56 -6.91
N THR A 236 -2.36 -12.78 -6.65
CA THR A 236 -3.10 -13.97 -7.07
C THR A 236 -3.56 -13.83 -8.52
N GLY A 237 -2.62 -13.77 -9.46
CA GLY A 237 -2.88 -13.58 -10.89
C GLY A 237 -1.75 -14.10 -11.79
N ASP A 238 -2.11 -14.58 -12.99
CA ASP A 238 -1.22 -15.26 -13.95
C ASP A 238 -0.24 -14.32 -14.69
N LYS A 239 0.32 -13.30 -14.02
CA LYS A 239 1.12 -12.24 -14.64
C LYS A 239 2.43 -12.00 -13.91
N ILE A 240 3.53 -12.18 -14.63
CA ILE A 240 4.87 -11.82 -14.15
C ILE A 240 5.01 -10.30 -14.14
N ASN A 241 5.39 -9.76 -12.99
CA ASN A 241 6.00 -8.43 -12.84
C ASN A 241 7.45 -8.64 -12.35
N LEU A 242 8.44 -8.38 -13.20
CA LEU A 242 9.86 -8.68 -12.96
C LEU A 242 10.73 -7.42 -13.02
N GLY A 243 11.56 -7.18 -12.01
CA GLY A 243 12.50 -6.05 -12.00
C GLY A 243 13.96 -6.51 -12.02
N TYR A 244 14.81 -5.79 -12.75
CA TYR A 244 16.26 -5.96 -12.70
C TYR A 244 16.86 -5.15 -11.54
N PHE A 245 17.62 -5.81 -10.66
CA PHE A 245 18.41 -5.18 -9.59
C PHE A 245 19.90 -5.23 -9.96
N THR A 246 20.55 -4.07 -10.05
CA THR A 246 21.95 -3.96 -10.47
C THR A 246 22.93 -4.15 -9.30
N GLU A 247 23.91 -5.04 -9.45
CA GLU A 247 24.94 -5.36 -8.47
C GLU A 247 25.72 -4.11 -8.03
N TRP A 248 26.16 -3.31 -9.01
CA TRP A 248 26.83 -2.03 -8.81
C TRP A 248 25.90 -0.88 -8.37
N GLY A 249 24.60 -1.14 -8.23
CA GLY A 249 23.60 -0.18 -7.73
C GLY A 249 23.94 0.35 -6.33
N VAL A 250 24.66 -0.45 -5.54
CA VAL A 250 25.07 -0.15 -4.16
C VAL A 250 26.22 0.86 -4.01
N TYR A 251 26.67 1.44 -5.12
CA TYR A 251 27.75 2.45 -5.20
C TYR A 251 27.21 3.82 -5.61
N GLY A 252 27.54 4.32 -6.82
CA GLY A 252 27.16 5.67 -7.27
C GLY A 252 25.65 5.89 -7.49
N ARG A 253 24.86 4.81 -7.55
CA ARG A 253 23.39 4.84 -7.50
C ARG A 253 22.83 4.90 -6.08
N ASN A 254 23.63 4.48 -5.08
CA ASN A 254 23.25 4.31 -3.67
C ASN A 254 21.86 3.67 -3.51
N TYR A 255 21.61 2.60 -4.28
CA TYR A 255 20.36 1.86 -4.29
C TYR A 255 20.59 0.46 -3.75
N HIS A 256 19.77 0.05 -2.78
CA HIS A 256 19.94 -1.17 -2.02
C HIS A 256 18.67 -2.02 -2.07
N VAL A 257 18.78 -3.29 -1.72
CA VAL A 257 17.61 -4.21 -1.68
C VAL A 257 16.54 -3.72 -0.69
N LYS A 258 16.93 -2.91 0.32
CA LYS A 258 16.00 -2.21 1.23
C LYS A 258 15.12 -1.18 0.52
N ASP A 259 15.57 -0.58 -0.58
CA ASP A 259 14.79 0.45 -1.27
C ASP A 259 13.57 -0.13 -2.01
N LEU A 260 13.60 -1.44 -2.33
CA LEU A 260 12.42 -2.20 -2.75
C LEU A 260 11.33 -2.22 -1.65
N VAL A 261 11.74 -2.21 -0.39
CA VAL A 261 10.86 -2.28 0.79
C VAL A 261 10.33 -0.91 1.16
N THR A 262 11.18 0.12 1.20
CA THR A 262 10.79 1.50 1.57
C THR A 262 9.92 2.16 0.51
N SER A 263 10.15 1.86 -0.78
CA SER A 263 9.27 2.29 -1.88
C SER A 263 7.96 1.52 -1.98
N GLY A 264 7.80 0.43 -1.23
CA GLY A 264 6.67 -0.50 -1.37
C GLY A 264 6.67 -1.29 -2.68
N SER A 265 7.76 -1.28 -3.46
CA SER A 265 7.89 -2.06 -4.70
C SER A 265 7.86 -3.57 -4.45
N ALA A 266 8.42 -4.03 -3.33
CA ALA A 266 8.50 -5.44 -2.95
C ALA A 266 7.12 -6.12 -2.75
N ALA A 267 6.05 -5.38 -2.50
CA ALA A 267 4.69 -5.94 -2.42
C ALA A 267 4.01 -6.10 -3.80
N LYS A 268 4.60 -5.52 -4.85
CA LYS A 268 3.99 -5.30 -6.18
C LYS A 268 4.70 -6.08 -7.30
N ILE A 269 5.89 -6.59 -7.02
CA ILE A 269 6.68 -7.42 -7.93
C ILE A 269 6.48 -8.90 -7.62
N THR A 270 6.72 -9.73 -8.63
CA THR A 270 6.71 -11.20 -8.50
C THR A 270 8.12 -11.78 -8.56
N HIS A 271 9.00 -11.14 -9.35
CA HIS A 271 10.32 -11.66 -9.67
C HIS A 271 11.38 -10.55 -9.62
N ILE A 272 12.61 -10.94 -9.28
CA ILE A 272 13.81 -10.10 -9.36
C ILE A 272 14.85 -10.84 -10.20
N ASN A 273 15.38 -10.18 -11.23
CA ASN A 273 16.63 -10.61 -11.85
C ASN A 273 17.78 -9.83 -11.21
N TYR A 274 18.66 -10.53 -10.51
CA TYR A 274 19.88 -9.93 -9.99
C TYR A 274 20.94 -9.89 -11.09
N ALA A 275 21.44 -8.69 -11.41
CA ALA A 275 22.20 -8.40 -12.62
C ALA A 275 23.57 -7.76 -12.30
N PHE A 276 24.71 -8.29 -12.74
CA PHE A 276 24.92 -9.47 -13.57
C PHE A 276 26.02 -10.36 -13.00
N GLY A 277 25.84 -11.67 -13.12
CA GLY A 277 26.96 -12.61 -13.10
C GLY A 277 27.72 -12.55 -14.42
N ASN A 278 29.03 -12.70 -14.36
CA ASN A 278 29.91 -12.64 -15.53
C ASN A 278 29.97 -14.01 -16.24
N VAL A 279 30.19 -14.02 -17.56
CA VAL A 279 30.45 -15.22 -18.34
C VAL A 279 31.90 -15.19 -18.82
N VAL A 280 32.77 -15.96 -18.17
CA VAL A 280 34.22 -15.95 -18.40
C VAL A 280 34.67 -17.34 -18.83
N ASN A 281 35.37 -17.43 -19.96
CA ASN A 281 35.85 -18.70 -20.54
C ASN A 281 34.75 -19.76 -20.73
N GLY A 282 33.53 -19.32 -21.09
CA GLY A 282 32.37 -20.20 -21.24
C GLY A 282 31.82 -20.75 -19.93
N GLN A 283 32.05 -20.06 -18.80
CA GLN A 283 31.53 -20.40 -17.48
C GLN A 283 30.91 -19.20 -16.78
N CYS A 284 29.84 -19.42 -16.04
CA CYS A 284 29.30 -18.45 -15.08
C CYS A 284 30.28 -18.18 -13.93
N LYS A 285 30.30 -16.92 -13.46
CA LYS A 285 31.06 -16.41 -12.31
C LYS A 285 30.29 -15.28 -11.62
N LEU A 286 30.62 -15.00 -10.35
CA LEU A 286 30.34 -13.69 -9.74
C LEU A 286 31.21 -12.64 -10.46
N ASP A 287 30.73 -11.39 -10.51
CA ASP A 287 31.49 -10.26 -11.06
C ASP A 287 32.13 -9.45 -9.91
N ASP A 288 31.33 -8.70 -9.15
CA ASP A 288 31.76 -8.01 -7.93
C ASP A 288 31.35 -8.79 -6.67
N ALA A 289 32.24 -9.67 -6.21
CA ALA A 289 32.07 -10.38 -4.95
C ALA A 289 31.91 -9.46 -3.72
N TYR A 290 32.45 -8.24 -3.73
CA TYR A 290 32.28 -7.32 -2.60
C TYR A 290 30.82 -6.83 -2.53
N ALA A 291 30.23 -6.39 -3.65
CA ALA A 291 28.81 -6.06 -3.71
C ALA A 291 27.91 -7.27 -3.44
N ALA A 292 28.22 -8.43 -4.03
CA ALA A 292 27.43 -9.65 -3.93
C ALA A 292 27.38 -10.23 -2.51
N THR A 293 28.54 -10.45 -1.88
CA THR A 293 28.66 -11.31 -0.67
C THR A 293 29.30 -10.67 0.55
N ASP A 294 30.10 -9.60 0.41
CA ASP A 294 30.99 -9.18 1.50
C ASP A 294 30.64 -7.82 2.13
N LYS A 295 30.08 -6.89 1.35
CA LYS A 295 29.66 -5.54 1.77
C LYS A 295 28.71 -5.62 2.96
N ALA A 296 29.17 -5.16 4.11
CA ALA A 296 28.36 -5.12 5.32
C ALA A 296 27.32 -4.00 5.27
N TYR A 297 26.09 -4.32 5.66
CA TYR A 297 24.99 -3.39 5.81
C TYR A 297 24.78 -3.03 7.29
N THR A 298 24.57 -1.74 7.56
CA THR A 298 24.11 -1.27 8.88
C THR A 298 22.61 -1.54 9.07
N ALA A 299 22.10 -1.42 10.29
CA ALA A 299 20.67 -1.60 10.59
C ALA A 299 19.74 -0.64 9.83
N ASP A 300 20.18 0.59 9.59
CA ASP A 300 19.48 1.57 8.77
C ASP A 300 19.52 1.22 7.27
N GLN A 301 20.55 0.53 6.78
CA GLN A 301 20.67 0.10 5.38
C GLN A 301 20.11 -1.30 5.08
N SER A 302 19.94 -2.19 6.07
CA SER A 302 19.53 -3.58 5.85
C SER A 302 18.01 -3.81 5.76
N VAL A 303 17.59 -4.84 5.03
CA VAL A 303 16.18 -5.20 4.81
C VAL A 303 15.48 -5.62 6.12
N SER A 304 16.18 -6.34 7.00
CA SER A 304 15.68 -6.78 8.31
C SER A 304 15.64 -5.68 9.37
N GLY A 305 16.35 -4.58 9.17
CA GLY A 305 16.58 -3.57 10.21
C GLY A 305 17.64 -3.98 11.25
N GLN A 306 18.41 -5.05 11.02
CA GLN A 306 19.54 -5.48 11.84
C GLN A 306 20.86 -5.31 11.08
N ALA A 307 21.93 -4.87 11.75
CA ALA A 307 23.24 -4.77 11.12
C ALA A 307 23.83 -6.16 10.84
N ASP A 308 24.55 -6.32 9.74
CA ASP A 308 25.32 -7.52 9.46
C ASP A 308 26.44 -7.69 10.50
N ALA A 309 26.62 -8.90 11.02
CA ALA A 309 27.74 -9.25 11.89
C ALA A 309 29.05 -9.39 11.09
N TRP A 310 30.18 -9.14 11.77
CA TRP A 310 31.51 -9.16 11.16
C TRP A 310 31.98 -10.58 10.77
N ASP A 311 31.46 -11.60 11.46
CA ASP A 311 31.80 -13.02 11.34
C ASP A 311 30.75 -13.87 10.58
N GLN A 312 29.59 -13.29 10.21
CA GLN A 312 28.57 -14.05 9.47
C GLN A 312 29.04 -14.44 8.05
N PRO A 313 28.66 -15.64 7.54
CA PRO A 313 29.23 -16.20 6.31
C PRO A 313 28.69 -15.61 5.00
N LEU A 314 27.68 -14.74 5.07
CA LEU A 314 27.13 -14.01 3.91
C LEU A 314 26.68 -12.61 4.32
N ARG A 315 27.13 -11.59 3.59
CA ARG A 315 26.65 -10.21 3.62
C ARG A 315 26.28 -9.80 2.19
N GLY A 316 26.50 -8.54 1.82
CA GLY A 316 26.27 -8.07 0.45
C GLY A 316 24.81 -8.19 0.01
N ASN A 317 24.60 -8.03 -1.29
CA ASN A 317 23.28 -8.08 -1.91
C ASN A 317 22.61 -9.44 -1.70
N PHE A 318 23.34 -10.55 -1.69
CA PHE A 318 22.76 -11.88 -1.50
C PHE A 318 22.14 -12.03 -0.10
N ASN A 319 22.79 -11.53 0.96
CA ASN A 319 22.17 -11.56 2.30
C ASN A 319 20.95 -10.64 2.40
N GLN A 320 20.96 -9.48 1.71
CA GLN A 320 19.79 -8.61 1.70
C GLN A 320 18.63 -9.19 0.86
N LEU A 321 18.92 -9.94 -0.21
CA LEU A 321 17.92 -10.71 -0.98
C LEU A 321 17.34 -11.87 -0.17
N ARG A 322 18.15 -12.61 0.61
CA ARG A 322 17.66 -13.57 1.61
C ARG A 322 16.69 -12.90 2.59
N GLN A 323 17.07 -11.77 3.17
CA GLN A 323 16.21 -11.00 4.08
C GLN A 323 14.93 -10.50 3.39
N LEU A 324 14.99 -10.18 2.10
CA LEU A 324 13.82 -9.80 1.30
C LEU A 324 12.86 -10.98 1.11
N LYS A 325 13.34 -12.16 0.69
CA LYS A 325 12.53 -13.38 0.55
C LYS A 325 11.91 -13.80 1.89
N ALA A 326 12.64 -13.66 3.00
CA ALA A 326 12.10 -13.93 4.33
C ALA A 326 10.95 -12.97 4.74
N LYS A 327 10.92 -11.74 4.19
CA LYS A 327 9.86 -10.75 4.42
C LYS A 327 8.73 -10.79 3.39
N TYR A 328 9.04 -11.23 2.17
CA TYR A 328 8.14 -11.30 1.01
C TYR A 328 8.30 -12.66 0.31
N PRO A 329 7.80 -13.77 0.90
CA PRO A 329 8.07 -15.14 0.43
C PRO A 329 7.42 -15.51 -0.91
N HIS A 330 6.67 -14.58 -1.53
CA HIS A 330 6.14 -14.71 -2.88
C HIS A 330 7.14 -14.27 -3.96
N ILE A 331 8.17 -13.46 -3.60
CA ILE A 331 9.17 -12.98 -4.55
C ILE A 331 10.12 -14.12 -4.91
N LYS A 332 10.31 -14.31 -6.21
CA LYS A 332 11.29 -15.22 -6.78
C LYS A 332 12.51 -14.45 -7.29
N VAL A 333 13.71 -14.95 -7.04
CA VAL A 333 14.96 -14.28 -7.41
C VAL A 333 15.75 -15.16 -8.35
N LEU A 334 16.06 -14.67 -9.55
CA LEU A 334 16.92 -15.34 -10.52
C LEU A 334 18.27 -14.62 -10.58
N TYR A 335 19.36 -15.37 -10.74
CA TYR A 335 20.66 -14.77 -11.06
C TYR A 335 20.74 -14.62 -12.59
N SER A 336 20.80 -13.37 -13.07
CA SER A 336 20.99 -13.08 -14.49
C SER A 336 22.48 -13.03 -14.83
N PHE A 337 22.88 -13.76 -15.87
CA PHE A 337 24.26 -13.79 -16.36
C PHE A 337 24.35 -13.15 -17.75
N GLY A 338 25.36 -12.31 -17.94
CA GLY A 338 25.62 -11.63 -19.22
C GLY A 338 25.31 -10.13 -19.20
N GLY A 339 24.33 -9.72 -20.01
CA GLY A 339 24.09 -8.33 -20.37
C GLY A 339 25.18 -7.79 -21.30
N TRP A 340 25.03 -6.52 -21.69
CA TRP A 340 25.84 -5.83 -22.71
C TRP A 340 27.35 -6.06 -22.59
N THR A 341 27.89 -5.94 -21.37
CA THR A 341 29.34 -6.03 -21.11
C THR A 341 29.85 -7.48 -21.11
N TYR A 342 29.11 -8.42 -20.50
CA TYR A 342 29.61 -9.78 -20.22
C TYR A 342 29.15 -10.83 -21.24
N SER A 343 28.33 -10.43 -22.22
CA SER A 343 27.87 -11.31 -23.30
C SER A 343 28.99 -11.89 -24.18
N GLY A 344 30.19 -11.29 -24.18
CA GLY A 344 31.34 -11.77 -24.96
C GLY A 344 31.82 -13.19 -24.62
N GLY A 345 31.46 -13.74 -23.45
CA GLY A 345 31.80 -15.10 -23.05
C GLY A 345 30.85 -16.21 -23.53
N PHE A 346 29.69 -15.85 -24.09
CA PHE A 346 28.71 -16.86 -24.54
C PHE A 346 29.16 -17.63 -25.78
N GLY A 347 30.02 -17.05 -26.62
CA GLY A 347 30.60 -17.74 -27.78
C GLY A 347 31.45 -18.97 -27.38
N GLN A 348 32.08 -18.94 -26.20
CA GLN A 348 32.72 -20.12 -25.60
C GLN A 348 31.70 -21.01 -24.88
N ALA A 349 30.70 -20.45 -24.19
CA ALA A 349 29.65 -21.23 -23.53
C ALA A 349 28.89 -22.14 -24.51
N ALA A 350 28.58 -21.64 -25.70
CA ALA A 350 27.90 -22.37 -26.76
C ALA A 350 28.71 -23.56 -27.32
N GLN A 351 30.04 -23.57 -27.15
CA GLN A 351 30.90 -24.69 -27.56
C GLN A 351 30.82 -25.87 -26.59
N ASN A 352 30.44 -25.63 -25.32
CA ASN A 352 30.20 -26.69 -24.35
C ASN A 352 29.06 -26.30 -23.38
N PRO A 353 27.80 -26.30 -23.86
CA PRO A 353 26.67 -25.75 -23.11
C PRO A 353 26.33 -26.55 -21.85
N VAL A 354 26.71 -27.84 -21.79
CA VAL A 354 26.57 -28.68 -20.59
C VAL A 354 27.57 -28.29 -19.50
N ALA A 355 28.83 -27.99 -19.87
CA ALA A 355 29.80 -27.48 -18.90
C ALA A 355 29.46 -26.05 -18.44
N PHE A 356 28.95 -25.22 -19.35
CA PHE A 356 28.41 -23.90 -19.00
C PHE A 356 27.28 -24.03 -17.97
N ALA A 357 26.22 -24.80 -18.26
CA ALA A 357 25.09 -24.97 -17.36
C ALA A 357 25.51 -25.46 -15.95
N LYS A 358 26.43 -26.42 -15.89
CA LYS A 358 27.03 -26.91 -14.63
C LYS A 358 27.75 -25.82 -13.86
N SER A 359 28.53 -24.98 -14.54
CA SER A 359 29.23 -23.86 -13.90
C SER A 359 28.25 -22.82 -13.34
N CYS A 360 27.10 -22.63 -13.99
CA CYS A 360 26.07 -21.69 -13.53
C CYS A 360 25.29 -22.24 -12.35
N LYS A 361 24.87 -23.52 -12.39
CA LYS A 361 24.21 -24.17 -11.25
C LYS A 361 25.12 -24.21 -10.02
N ALA A 362 26.41 -24.46 -10.19
CA ALA A 362 27.40 -24.39 -9.10
C ALA A 362 27.63 -22.97 -8.52
N VAL A 363 27.26 -21.90 -9.23
CA VAL A 363 27.24 -20.52 -8.70
C VAL A 363 25.91 -20.20 -8.03
N VAL A 364 24.79 -20.70 -8.57
CA VAL A 364 23.44 -20.52 -8.00
C VAL A 364 23.28 -21.29 -6.67
N GLU A 365 23.81 -22.51 -6.60
CA GLU A 365 23.70 -23.43 -5.45
C GLU A 365 24.93 -23.40 -4.50
N ASP A 366 25.74 -22.33 -4.47
CA ASP A 366 26.83 -22.22 -3.48
C ASP A 366 26.25 -22.34 -2.05
N PRO A 367 26.79 -23.22 -1.17
CA PRO A 367 26.22 -23.47 0.15
C PRO A 367 26.08 -22.23 1.06
N ARG A 368 26.73 -21.10 0.74
CA ARG A 368 26.57 -19.83 1.45
C ARG A 368 25.26 -19.10 1.12
N TRP A 369 24.65 -19.35 -0.04
CA TRP A 369 23.47 -18.63 -0.54
C TRP A 369 22.46 -19.47 -1.37
N ALA A 370 22.54 -20.81 -1.33
CA ALA A 370 21.65 -21.71 -2.09
C ALA A 370 20.13 -21.54 -1.82
N ASP A 371 19.74 -20.79 -0.78
CA ASP A 371 18.36 -20.39 -0.47
C ASP A 371 17.90 -19.09 -1.17
N VAL A 372 18.84 -18.29 -1.69
CA VAL A 372 18.58 -16.98 -2.31
C VAL A 372 17.90 -17.13 -3.66
N PHE A 373 18.40 -18.01 -4.52
CA PHE A 373 17.99 -18.07 -5.93
C PHE A 373 16.98 -19.19 -6.22
N ASP A 374 15.92 -18.84 -6.93
CA ASP A 374 14.87 -19.75 -7.43
C ASP A 374 15.05 -20.08 -8.92
N GLY A 375 16.12 -19.59 -9.56
CA GLY A 375 16.36 -19.78 -10.99
C GLY A 375 17.56 -19.04 -11.56
N ILE A 376 17.68 -19.12 -12.88
CA ILE A 376 18.71 -18.49 -13.70
C ILE A 376 18.10 -17.74 -14.87
N ASP A 377 18.63 -16.56 -15.17
CA ASP A 377 18.33 -15.79 -16.37
C ASP A 377 19.58 -15.67 -17.25
N ILE A 378 19.40 -15.75 -18.56
CA ILE A 378 20.47 -15.60 -19.55
C ILE A 378 20.22 -14.34 -20.37
N ASP A 379 21.06 -13.32 -20.19
CA ASP A 379 21.03 -12.11 -21.00
C ASP A 379 22.19 -12.14 -22.00
N TRP A 380 21.98 -12.82 -23.13
CA TRP A 380 22.97 -12.91 -24.20
C TRP A 380 22.68 -11.85 -25.26
N GLU A 381 23.55 -10.86 -25.34
CA GLU A 381 23.52 -9.74 -26.27
C GLU A 381 24.63 -9.82 -27.35
N TYR A 382 24.46 -10.52 -28.48
CA TYR A 382 23.28 -11.30 -28.90
C TYR A 382 23.72 -12.60 -29.60
N PRO A 383 22.97 -13.72 -29.47
CA PRO A 383 23.31 -14.97 -30.13
C PRO A 383 23.31 -14.82 -31.65
N ASN A 384 24.40 -15.26 -32.28
CA ASN A 384 24.64 -15.23 -33.73
C ASN A 384 24.47 -13.83 -34.37
N ALA A 385 24.68 -12.75 -33.60
CA ALA A 385 24.55 -11.36 -34.03
C ALA A 385 25.49 -10.43 -33.25
N CYS A 386 25.50 -9.14 -33.60
CA CYS A 386 26.32 -8.12 -32.93
C CYS A 386 25.57 -7.40 -31.79
N GLY A 387 26.13 -7.49 -30.58
CA GLY A 387 25.93 -6.56 -29.47
C GLY A 387 27.17 -5.68 -29.32
N LEU A 388 27.74 -5.59 -28.11
CA LEU A 388 29.06 -4.99 -27.88
C LEU A 388 30.18 -5.71 -28.64
N THR A 389 30.03 -7.03 -28.83
CA THR A 389 30.83 -7.86 -29.73
C THR A 389 29.91 -8.68 -30.64
N CYS A 390 30.45 -9.24 -31.72
CA CYS A 390 29.68 -10.07 -32.65
C CYS A 390 29.88 -11.55 -32.33
N ASP A 391 28.80 -12.25 -32.02
CA ASP A 391 28.79 -13.71 -31.96
C ASP A 391 28.58 -14.33 -33.34
N THR A 392 29.18 -15.52 -33.54
CA THR A 392 29.08 -16.33 -34.77
C THR A 392 28.79 -17.80 -34.47
N SER A 393 28.23 -18.11 -33.28
CA SER A 393 27.96 -19.48 -32.82
C SER A 393 26.88 -20.22 -33.63
N GLY A 394 26.18 -19.52 -34.54
CA GLY A 394 25.15 -20.09 -35.41
C GLY A 394 23.75 -20.09 -34.78
N PRO A 395 22.69 -20.14 -35.60
CA PRO A 395 21.31 -19.90 -35.15
C PRO A 395 20.80 -20.93 -34.12
N ALA A 396 21.37 -22.14 -34.10
CA ALA A 396 20.99 -23.20 -33.16
C ALA A 396 21.69 -23.09 -31.79
N ALA A 397 22.70 -22.22 -31.63
CA ALA A 397 23.50 -22.11 -30.41
C ALA A 397 22.64 -21.76 -29.18
N PHE A 398 21.80 -20.73 -29.29
CA PHE A 398 20.91 -20.28 -28.23
C PHE A 398 19.99 -21.41 -27.74
N ARG A 399 19.29 -22.11 -28.64
CA ARG A 399 18.45 -23.27 -28.30
C ARG A 399 19.24 -24.36 -27.59
N THR A 400 20.45 -24.67 -28.06
CA THR A 400 21.28 -25.74 -27.50
C THR A 400 21.78 -25.38 -26.09
N LEU A 401 22.07 -24.10 -25.85
CA LEU A 401 22.39 -23.57 -24.53
C LEU A 401 21.17 -23.57 -23.59
N SER A 402 19.99 -23.12 -24.03
CA SER A 402 18.74 -23.22 -23.26
C SER A 402 18.38 -24.68 -22.90
N GLN A 403 18.60 -25.61 -23.82
CA GLN A 403 18.35 -27.04 -23.60
C GLN A 403 19.27 -27.62 -22.51
N ALA A 404 20.56 -27.28 -22.55
CA ALA A 404 21.51 -27.73 -21.53
C ALA A 404 21.22 -27.12 -20.15
N LEU A 405 20.79 -25.85 -20.11
CA LEU A 405 20.35 -25.19 -18.87
C LEU A 405 19.14 -25.91 -18.27
N ARG A 406 18.06 -26.14 -19.03
CA ARG A 406 16.89 -26.88 -18.51
C ARG A 406 17.26 -28.30 -18.04
N ALA A 407 18.15 -28.99 -18.76
CA ALA A 407 18.59 -30.33 -18.38
C ALA A 407 19.41 -30.38 -17.07
N GLU A 408 20.13 -29.31 -16.72
CA GLU A 408 20.93 -29.23 -15.49
C GLU A 408 20.13 -28.63 -14.31
N PHE A 409 19.32 -27.61 -14.57
CA PHE A 409 18.51 -26.94 -13.56
C PHE A 409 17.28 -27.76 -13.17
N GLY A 410 16.64 -28.46 -14.11
CA GLY A 410 15.42 -29.25 -13.89
C GLY A 410 14.15 -28.40 -13.97
N ASP A 411 13.03 -28.96 -13.49
CA ASP A 411 11.72 -28.28 -13.48
C ASP A 411 11.44 -27.53 -12.16
N ASP A 412 12.21 -27.81 -11.09
CA ASP A 412 12.12 -27.12 -9.79
C ASP A 412 12.67 -25.67 -9.81
N TYR A 413 13.43 -25.33 -10.85
CA TYR A 413 14.08 -24.03 -11.04
C TYR A 413 13.51 -23.28 -12.24
N LEU A 414 13.41 -21.96 -12.12
CA LEU A 414 13.11 -21.09 -13.25
C LEU A 414 14.33 -20.97 -14.17
N VAL A 415 14.13 -21.04 -15.48
CA VAL A 415 15.16 -20.81 -16.50
C VAL A 415 14.61 -19.84 -17.53
N THR A 416 15.10 -18.61 -17.54
CA THR A 416 14.61 -17.52 -18.40
C THR A 416 15.72 -16.97 -19.29
N ALA A 417 15.37 -16.08 -20.22
CA ALA A 417 16.36 -15.30 -20.94
C ALA A 417 15.86 -13.90 -21.28
N ALA A 418 16.72 -12.89 -21.13
CA ALA A 418 16.54 -11.62 -21.82
C ALA A 418 16.95 -11.76 -23.28
N ILE A 419 16.15 -11.17 -24.17
CA ILE A 419 16.34 -11.25 -25.62
C ILE A 419 16.07 -9.93 -26.31
N THR A 420 16.76 -9.74 -27.43
CA THR A 420 16.57 -8.62 -28.35
C THR A 420 15.11 -8.45 -28.79
N ALA A 421 14.70 -7.20 -28.95
CA ALA A 421 13.43 -6.83 -29.58
C ALA A 421 13.59 -6.34 -31.04
N ASP A 422 14.70 -6.64 -31.71
CA ASP A 422 14.90 -6.31 -33.14
C ASP A 422 13.95 -7.11 -34.03
N GLY A 423 12.75 -6.55 -34.25
CA GLY A 423 11.71 -7.09 -35.12
C GLY A 423 11.93 -6.84 -36.62
N SER A 424 13.03 -6.19 -37.03
CA SER A 424 13.29 -5.90 -38.45
C SER A 424 13.58 -7.17 -39.26
N ASP A 425 13.41 -7.15 -40.58
CA ASP A 425 13.61 -8.32 -41.43
C ASP A 425 15.09 -8.62 -41.67
N GLY A 426 15.52 -9.83 -41.30
CA GLY A 426 16.93 -10.16 -41.11
C GLY A 426 17.55 -9.56 -39.84
N GLY A 427 16.74 -8.94 -38.97
CA GLY A 427 17.15 -8.42 -37.67
C GLY A 427 17.48 -9.51 -36.65
N LYS A 428 17.92 -9.12 -35.45
CA LYS A 428 18.47 -10.06 -34.46
C LYS A 428 17.48 -11.15 -34.00
N ILE A 429 16.16 -10.92 -34.06
CA ILE A 429 15.14 -11.98 -33.80
C ILE A 429 15.19 -13.11 -34.86
N ASP A 430 15.68 -12.84 -36.07
CA ASP A 430 15.89 -13.86 -37.11
C ASP A 430 17.24 -14.58 -37.02
N ALA A 431 18.21 -14.03 -36.30
CA ALA A 431 19.56 -14.59 -36.20
C ALA A 431 19.65 -15.88 -35.38
N ALA A 432 18.69 -16.15 -34.49
CA ALA A 432 18.70 -17.31 -33.57
C ALA A 432 17.34 -18.02 -33.46
N ASP A 433 17.38 -19.31 -33.10
CA ASP A 433 16.20 -20.18 -32.96
C ASP A 433 15.46 -19.98 -31.63
N TYR A 434 14.91 -18.78 -31.43
CA TYR A 434 14.04 -18.44 -30.29
C TYR A 434 12.77 -19.31 -30.24
N GLY A 435 12.24 -19.71 -31.41
CA GLY A 435 11.07 -20.59 -31.51
C GLY A 435 11.33 -21.97 -30.91
N GLY A 436 12.42 -22.62 -31.34
CA GLY A 436 12.84 -23.92 -30.80
C GLY A 436 13.39 -23.85 -29.37
N ALA A 437 13.92 -22.70 -28.94
CA ALA A 437 14.38 -22.50 -27.55
C ALA A 437 13.23 -22.32 -26.54
N ALA A 438 12.08 -21.81 -26.96
CA ALA A 438 10.93 -21.50 -26.11
C ALA A 438 10.33 -22.69 -25.33
N GLN A 439 10.66 -23.93 -25.70
CA GLN A 439 10.25 -25.12 -24.95
C GLN A 439 11.05 -25.33 -23.67
N TYR A 440 12.31 -24.86 -23.61
CA TYR A 440 13.23 -25.08 -22.48
C TYR A 440 13.20 -23.95 -21.44
N LEU A 441 12.76 -22.76 -21.83
CA LEU A 441 12.71 -21.57 -20.97
C LEU A 441 11.28 -21.31 -20.46
N ASP A 442 11.11 -20.80 -19.26
CA ASP A 442 9.79 -20.47 -18.71
C ASP A 442 9.15 -19.29 -19.45
N TRP A 443 9.93 -18.22 -19.64
CA TRP A 443 9.58 -17.07 -20.47
C TRP A 443 10.82 -16.32 -20.98
N TYR A 444 10.57 -15.35 -21.85
CA TYR A 444 11.51 -14.36 -22.35
C TYR A 444 11.23 -12.97 -21.80
N ASN A 445 12.29 -12.30 -21.36
CA ASN A 445 12.30 -10.87 -21.06
C ASN A 445 12.63 -10.14 -22.37
N VAL A 446 11.62 -9.79 -23.18
CA VAL A 446 11.82 -9.17 -24.50
C VAL A 446 12.13 -7.68 -24.32
N MET A 447 13.37 -7.27 -24.60
CA MET A 447 13.89 -5.91 -24.36
C MET A 447 13.30 -4.88 -25.33
N THR A 448 12.01 -4.57 -25.18
CA THR A 448 11.22 -3.67 -26.03
C THR A 448 11.44 -2.18 -25.73
N TYR A 449 12.69 -1.84 -25.49
CA TYR A 449 13.23 -0.51 -25.28
C TYR A 449 14.52 -0.37 -26.13
N ASP A 450 15.17 0.79 -26.06
CA ASP A 450 16.45 1.06 -26.73
C ASP A 450 16.46 0.85 -28.25
N TYR A 451 15.30 1.05 -28.87
CA TYR A 451 15.17 1.12 -30.33
C TYR A 451 15.90 2.33 -30.92
N PHE A 452 15.87 3.48 -30.22
CA PHE A 452 16.45 4.73 -30.69
C PHE A 452 17.14 5.48 -29.54
N GLY A 453 18.28 6.11 -29.81
CA GLY A 453 19.11 6.74 -28.78
C GLY A 453 20.30 7.52 -29.34
N ALA A 454 21.06 8.16 -28.45
CA ALA A 454 22.09 9.13 -28.82
C ALA A 454 23.37 8.57 -29.47
N TRP A 455 23.44 7.26 -29.73
CA TRP A 455 24.38 6.70 -30.69
C TRP A 455 24.16 7.30 -32.10
N ASP A 456 22.90 7.57 -32.44
CA ASP A 456 22.49 8.39 -33.59
C ASP A 456 22.64 9.87 -33.22
N LYS A 457 23.89 10.33 -33.13
CA LYS A 457 24.29 11.63 -32.54
C LYS A 457 23.59 12.84 -33.16
N THR A 458 23.27 12.78 -34.45
CA THR A 458 22.59 13.83 -35.21
C THR A 458 21.07 13.76 -35.14
N GLY A 459 20.51 12.81 -34.37
CA GLY A 459 19.12 12.40 -34.50
C GLY A 459 18.89 11.56 -35.77
N PRO A 460 17.62 11.34 -36.18
CA PRO A 460 16.43 12.01 -35.65
C PRO A 460 16.04 11.60 -34.22
N THR A 461 15.58 12.56 -33.41
CA THR A 461 15.01 12.32 -32.07
C THR A 461 13.80 11.40 -32.16
N ASN A 462 13.78 10.30 -31.42
CA ASN A 462 12.72 9.30 -31.54
C ASN A 462 12.36 8.69 -30.19
N PRO A 463 11.12 8.17 -30.03
CA PRO A 463 10.76 7.43 -28.83
C PRO A 463 11.70 6.23 -28.67
N HIS A 464 12.25 5.98 -27.48
CA HIS A 464 13.21 4.87 -27.30
C HIS A 464 12.53 3.50 -27.12
N SER A 465 11.26 3.48 -26.69
CA SER A 465 10.47 2.27 -26.40
C SER A 465 9.09 2.21 -27.11
N PRO A 466 8.93 2.65 -28.38
CA PRO A 466 7.62 2.75 -29.04
C PRO A 466 6.86 1.42 -29.05
N LEU A 467 5.60 1.48 -28.64
CA LEU A 467 4.70 0.34 -28.57
C LEU A 467 4.28 -0.14 -29.97
N THR A 468 4.13 0.79 -30.93
CA THR A 468 3.65 0.52 -32.30
C THR A 468 4.52 1.21 -33.34
N SER A 469 4.47 0.75 -34.59
CA SER A 469 5.05 1.49 -35.72
C SER A 469 4.28 2.78 -36.02
N PHE A 470 4.87 3.65 -36.84
CA PHE A 470 4.31 4.93 -37.27
C PHE A 470 4.95 5.37 -38.60
N ASP A 471 4.23 6.17 -39.37
CA ASP A 471 4.74 6.70 -40.66
C ASP A 471 6.03 7.51 -40.44
N GLY A 472 7.12 7.09 -41.09
CA GLY A 472 8.43 7.73 -40.96
C GLY A 472 9.28 7.23 -39.78
N ILE A 473 8.97 6.07 -39.19
CA ILE A 473 9.87 5.41 -38.24
C ILE A 473 11.27 5.19 -38.88
N PRO A 474 12.41 5.53 -38.22
CA PRO A 474 13.72 5.50 -38.89
C PRO A 474 14.22 4.10 -39.26
N LYS A 475 13.68 3.06 -38.60
CA LYS A 475 13.93 1.65 -38.93
C LYS A 475 12.64 0.87 -38.74
N GLU A 476 12.20 0.15 -39.76
CA GLU A 476 11.00 -0.70 -39.66
C GLU A 476 11.22 -1.88 -38.71
N GLY A 477 10.14 -2.28 -38.03
CA GLY A 477 10.18 -3.33 -37.00
C GLY A 477 10.79 -2.92 -35.65
N PHE A 478 11.27 -1.67 -35.49
CA PHE A 478 11.79 -1.14 -34.24
C PHE A 478 10.68 -0.60 -33.32
N ASN A 479 9.76 -1.49 -32.93
CA ASN A 479 8.69 -1.22 -31.97
C ASN A 479 8.20 -2.51 -31.28
N SER A 480 7.64 -2.39 -30.07
CA SER A 480 7.27 -3.53 -29.23
C SER A 480 6.28 -4.47 -29.91
N ALA A 481 5.30 -3.93 -30.66
CA ALA A 481 4.31 -4.72 -31.37
C ALA A 481 4.93 -5.60 -32.46
N ALA A 482 5.86 -5.06 -33.26
CA ALA A 482 6.56 -5.82 -34.28
C ALA A 482 7.41 -6.95 -33.67
N ALA A 483 8.18 -6.66 -32.62
CA ALA A 483 9.02 -7.64 -31.93
C ALA A 483 8.19 -8.83 -31.38
N ILE A 484 7.12 -8.52 -30.65
CA ILE A 484 6.21 -9.51 -30.05
C ILE A 484 5.46 -10.30 -31.14
N ALA A 485 5.00 -9.64 -32.21
CA ALA A 485 4.36 -10.33 -33.33
C ALA A 485 5.32 -11.29 -34.04
N LYS A 486 6.60 -10.90 -34.21
CA LYS A 486 7.63 -11.71 -34.87
C LYS A 486 8.01 -12.94 -34.04
N LEU A 487 8.16 -12.79 -32.72
CA LEU A 487 8.39 -13.94 -31.82
C LEU A 487 7.20 -14.92 -31.82
N LYS A 488 5.96 -14.42 -31.80
CA LYS A 488 4.75 -15.25 -31.96
C LYS A 488 4.73 -15.98 -33.31
N ALA A 489 5.08 -15.31 -34.40
CA ALA A 489 5.15 -15.90 -35.74
C ALA A 489 6.24 -16.98 -35.86
N LYS A 490 7.34 -16.87 -35.10
CA LYS A 490 8.38 -17.91 -34.95
C LYS A 490 7.98 -19.04 -33.98
N GLY A 491 6.74 -19.06 -33.49
CA GLY A 491 6.17 -20.13 -32.67
C GLY A 491 6.29 -19.95 -31.16
N VAL A 492 6.82 -18.82 -30.67
CA VAL A 492 6.92 -18.57 -29.22
C VAL A 492 5.52 -18.31 -28.64
N PRO A 493 5.06 -19.09 -27.62
CA PRO A 493 3.74 -18.87 -27.03
C PRO A 493 3.62 -17.50 -26.39
N ALA A 494 2.51 -16.79 -26.60
CA ALA A 494 2.29 -15.44 -26.08
C ALA A 494 2.52 -15.33 -24.55
N LYS A 495 2.05 -16.34 -23.79
CA LYS A 495 2.26 -16.42 -22.33
C LYS A 495 3.72 -16.58 -21.88
N LYS A 496 4.65 -16.88 -22.79
CA LYS A 496 6.11 -16.96 -22.56
C LYS A 496 6.84 -15.69 -23.00
N LEU A 497 6.14 -14.61 -23.32
CA LEU A 497 6.72 -13.31 -23.66
C LEU A 497 6.34 -12.28 -22.60
N LEU A 498 7.34 -11.60 -22.01
CA LEU A 498 7.14 -10.43 -21.17
C LEU A 498 7.49 -9.15 -21.95
N LEU A 499 6.69 -8.10 -21.77
CA LEU A 499 6.96 -6.78 -22.34
C LEU A 499 8.00 -6.02 -21.49
N GLY A 500 9.07 -5.52 -22.10
CA GLY A 500 10.11 -4.76 -21.42
C GLY A 500 9.84 -3.25 -21.35
N ILE A 501 10.01 -2.66 -20.17
CA ILE A 501 9.88 -1.21 -19.90
C ILE A 501 11.24 -0.64 -19.42
N GLY A 502 11.62 0.53 -19.94
CA GLY A 502 12.77 1.28 -19.41
C GLY A 502 12.34 2.23 -18.29
N PHE A 503 12.98 2.14 -17.12
CA PHE A 503 12.81 3.09 -16.00
C PHE A 503 13.78 4.29 -16.10
N TYR A 504 14.17 4.60 -17.33
CA TYR A 504 15.10 5.63 -17.75
C TYR A 504 14.61 6.16 -19.10
N GLY A 505 15.09 7.33 -19.50
CA GLY A 505 14.92 7.84 -20.85
C GLY A 505 16.19 7.76 -21.67
N ARG A 506 16.04 7.85 -23.00
CA ARG A 506 17.12 8.20 -23.91
C ARG A 506 16.92 9.60 -24.49
N GLY A 507 18.00 10.35 -24.65
CA GLY A 507 17.91 11.77 -24.95
C GLY A 507 19.07 12.38 -25.73
N TRP A 508 18.74 13.45 -26.44
CA TRP A 508 19.61 14.22 -27.34
C TRP A 508 19.67 15.69 -26.90
N THR A 509 20.73 16.39 -27.28
CA THR A 509 20.88 17.84 -27.08
C THR A 509 21.09 18.60 -28.40
N GLY A 510 20.91 19.91 -28.35
CA GLY A 510 20.98 20.81 -29.50
C GLY A 510 19.89 20.53 -30.52
N VAL A 511 18.70 20.14 -30.06
CA VAL A 511 17.64 19.67 -30.95
C VAL A 511 16.90 20.81 -31.66
N THR A 512 16.36 20.52 -32.85
CA THR A 512 15.74 21.54 -33.72
C THR A 512 14.22 21.64 -33.63
N GLN A 513 13.54 20.70 -32.98
CA GLN A 513 12.09 20.70 -32.78
C GLN A 513 11.65 19.90 -31.55
N SER A 514 10.51 20.27 -30.95
CA SER A 514 9.96 19.60 -29.77
C SER A 514 9.33 18.23 -30.06
N ALA A 515 8.79 18.02 -31.27
CA ALA A 515 8.19 16.76 -31.68
C ALA A 515 9.27 15.74 -32.13
N PRO A 516 9.01 14.41 -32.05
CA PRO A 516 9.87 13.40 -32.67
C PRO A 516 10.18 13.70 -34.15
N GLY A 517 11.32 13.21 -34.63
CA GLY A 517 11.84 13.42 -35.99
C GLY A 517 12.88 14.55 -36.11
N GLY A 518 13.20 15.26 -35.03
CA GLY A 518 14.09 16.42 -35.05
C GLY A 518 15.58 16.06 -35.14
N THR A 519 16.38 16.89 -35.81
CA THR A 519 17.84 16.75 -35.77
C THR A 519 18.39 17.19 -34.40
N ALA A 520 19.58 16.70 -34.07
CA ALA A 520 20.32 16.95 -32.83
C ALA A 520 21.80 17.24 -33.11
N THR A 521 22.56 17.63 -32.08
CA THR A 521 24.03 17.80 -32.15
C THR A 521 24.80 16.78 -31.30
N GLY A 522 24.14 16.06 -30.40
CA GLY A 522 24.75 15.00 -29.61
C GLY A 522 23.82 14.42 -28.54
N ALA A 523 24.39 13.68 -27.61
CA ALA A 523 23.68 13.12 -26.46
C ALA A 523 23.29 14.18 -25.44
N ALA A 524 22.14 14.03 -24.78
CA ALA A 524 21.77 14.87 -23.65
C ALA A 524 22.65 14.59 -22.42
N PRO A 525 22.98 15.59 -21.59
CA PRO A 525 23.66 15.35 -20.31
C PRO A 525 22.77 14.49 -19.39
N GLY A 526 23.32 13.39 -18.87
CA GLY A 526 22.66 12.49 -17.93
C GLY A 526 23.58 12.15 -16.76
N THR A 527 23.00 11.75 -15.62
CA THR A 527 23.69 11.60 -14.33
C THR A 527 24.78 10.52 -14.33
N TYR A 528 24.57 9.42 -15.06
CA TYR A 528 25.51 8.28 -15.12
C TYR A 528 26.12 8.06 -16.51
N GLU A 529 25.39 8.37 -17.58
CA GLU A 529 25.84 8.21 -18.97
C GLU A 529 25.26 9.34 -19.83
N ALA A 530 26.03 9.83 -20.81
CA ALA A 530 25.53 10.84 -21.74
C ALA A 530 24.49 10.21 -22.69
N GLY A 531 23.26 10.72 -22.63
CA GLY A 531 22.12 10.25 -23.41
C GLY A 531 21.23 9.22 -22.71
N ILE A 532 21.48 8.94 -21.43
CA ILE A 532 20.62 8.12 -20.55
C ILE A 532 20.38 8.89 -19.24
N GLU A 533 19.14 8.94 -18.76
CA GLU A 533 18.83 9.53 -17.45
C GLU A 533 17.64 8.81 -16.80
N ASP A 534 17.68 8.67 -15.47
CA ASP A 534 16.70 7.92 -14.69
C ASP A 534 15.33 8.62 -14.70
N TYR A 535 14.23 7.85 -14.74
CA TYR A 535 12.87 8.41 -14.70
C TYR A 535 12.64 9.33 -13.49
N LYS A 536 13.16 8.95 -12.32
CA LYS A 536 13.10 9.73 -11.07
C LYS A 536 13.67 11.16 -11.20
N VAL A 537 14.61 11.37 -12.11
CA VAL A 537 15.21 12.67 -12.43
C VAL A 537 14.39 13.34 -13.54
N LEU A 538 14.18 12.65 -14.67
CA LEU A 538 13.49 13.20 -15.85
C LEU A 538 12.10 13.73 -15.54
N LYS A 539 11.32 13.05 -14.69
CA LYS A 539 9.95 13.48 -14.34
C LYS A 539 9.85 14.90 -13.74
N THR A 540 10.95 15.42 -13.19
CA THR A 540 11.05 16.75 -12.61
C THR A 540 11.95 17.68 -13.44
N ALA A 541 13.09 17.19 -13.92
CA ALA A 541 14.07 17.98 -14.65
C ALA A 541 13.69 18.25 -16.13
N CYS A 542 12.92 17.36 -16.75
CA CYS A 542 12.42 17.50 -18.11
C CYS A 542 11.01 16.90 -18.24
N PRO A 543 9.96 17.53 -17.67
CA PRO A 543 8.62 16.96 -17.64
C PRO A 543 8.02 16.75 -19.04
N VAL A 544 7.14 15.76 -19.17
CA VAL A 544 6.50 15.34 -20.42
C VAL A 544 5.83 16.50 -21.15
N THR A 545 6.17 16.67 -22.42
CA THR A 545 5.55 17.64 -23.34
C THR A 545 4.62 16.98 -24.36
N GLY A 546 4.65 15.65 -24.50
CA GLY A 546 3.72 14.90 -25.34
C GLY A 546 3.91 13.38 -25.25
N THR A 547 3.09 12.65 -26.00
CA THR A 547 3.15 11.19 -26.11
C THR A 547 3.05 10.80 -27.59
N PHE A 548 3.90 9.88 -28.03
CA PHE A 548 3.99 9.47 -29.43
C PHE A 548 4.32 7.97 -29.53
N ALA A 549 3.69 7.26 -30.45
CA ALA A 549 3.84 5.80 -30.63
C ALA A 549 3.72 4.97 -29.32
N GLY A 550 2.93 5.45 -28.34
CA GLY A 550 2.75 4.80 -27.04
C GLY A 550 3.83 5.08 -25.99
N THR A 551 4.80 5.96 -26.23
CA THR A 551 5.84 6.37 -25.26
C THR A 551 5.81 7.89 -25.05
N ALA A 552 6.19 8.37 -23.86
CA ALA A 552 6.23 9.81 -23.59
C ALA A 552 7.50 10.45 -24.21
N TYR A 553 7.42 11.75 -24.46
CA TYR A 553 8.57 12.58 -24.76
C TYR A 553 8.48 13.95 -24.07
N ALA A 554 9.65 14.53 -23.84
CA ALA A 554 9.83 15.84 -23.22
C ALA A 554 10.83 16.67 -24.03
N HIS A 555 10.59 17.98 -24.10
CA HIS A 555 11.52 18.94 -24.69
C HIS A 555 11.75 20.09 -23.70
N CYS A 556 12.98 20.23 -23.22
CA CYS A 556 13.36 21.15 -22.14
C CYS A 556 14.64 21.92 -22.52
N GLY A 557 14.48 23.20 -22.88
CA GLY A 557 15.57 24.03 -23.36
C GLY A 557 16.13 23.49 -24.68
N ASN A 558 17.39 23.02 -24.65
CA ASN A 558 18.07 22.41 -25.80
C ASN A 558 17.97 20.87 -25.82
N ASN A 559 17.38 20.25 -24.79
CA ASN A 559 17.38 18.81 -24.58
C ASN A 559 16.03 18.18 -24.95
N TRP A 560 16.09 17.00 -25.54
CA TRP A 560 14.93 16.18 -25.86
C TRP A 560 15.11 14.79 -25.26
N TRP A 561 14.06 14.26 -24.63
CA TRP A 561 14.06 12.95 -24.01
C TRP A 561 12.82 12.16 -24.38
N SER A 562 12.95 10.84 -24.54
CA SER A 562 11.82 9.92 -24.48
C SER A 562 12.05 8.92 -23.36
N TYR A 563 10.98 8.64 -22.61
CA TYR A 563 10.95 7.76 -21.45
C TYR A 563 9.53 7.23 -21.21
N ASP A 564 9.38 6.21 -20.38
CA ASP A 564 8.07 5.73 -19.93
C ASP A 564 7.59 6.40 -18.63
N THR A 565 6.28 6.47 -18.47
CA THR A 565 5.58 7.11 -17.35
C THR A 565 4.40 6.23 -16.91
N PRO A 566 3.77 6.45 -15.74
CA PRO A 566 2.60 5.68 -15.34
C PRO A 566 1.48 5.66 -16.39
N ALA A 567 1.28 6.76 -17.12
CA ALA A 567 0.28 6.82 -18.19
C ALA A 567 0.64 5.93 -19.40
N THR A 568 1.90 5.93 -19.85
CA THR A 568 2.33 5.09 -20.97
C THR A 568 2.48 3.62 -20.58
N ILE A 569 2.96 3.35 -19.36
CA ILE A 569 3.00 2.02 -18.77
C ILE A 569 1.59 1.43 -18.71
N ASN A 570 0.59 2.16 -18.19
CA ASN A 570 -0.79 1.66 -18.14
C ASN A 570 -1.33 1.29 -19.55
N GLY A 571 -1.02 2.10 -20.57
CA GLY A 571 -1.34 1.78 -21.97
C GLY A 571 -0.61 0.54 -22.49
N LYS A 572 0.68 0.41 -22.19
CA LYS A 572 1.53 -0.75 -22.55
C LYS A 572 1.08 -2.03 -21.84
N MET A 573 0.67 -1.96 -20.58
CA MET A 573 0.15 -3.11 -19.84
C MET A 573 -1.24 -3.54 -20.33
N ALA A 574 -2.13 -2.58 -20.62
CA ALA A 574 -3.42 -2.89 -21.27
C ALA A 574 -3.21 -3.58 -22.63
N TRP A 575 -2.24 -3.12 -23.43
CA TRP A 575 -1.84 -3.79 -24.66
C TRP A 575 -1.25 -5.18 -24.41
N ALA A 576 -0.39 -5.36 -23.41
CA ALA A 576 0.19 -6.66 -23.03
C ALA A 576 -0.90 -7.68 -22.62
N LYS A 577 -1.91 -7.26 -21.85
CA LYS A 577 -3.08 -8.09 -21.51
C LYS A 577 -3.87 -8.48 -22.76
N ASN A 578 -4.19 -7.51 -23.63
CA ASN A 578 -4.88 -7.76 -24.90
C ASN A 578 -4.09 -8.66 -25.86
N GLN A 579 -2.76 -8.67 -25.76
CA GLN A 579 -1.86 -9.54 -26.52
C GLN A 579 -1.66 -10.93 -25.90
N GLY A 580 -2.29 -11.23 -24.75
CA GLY A 580 -2.17 -12.52 -24.05
C GLY A 580 -0.76 -12.80 -23.53
N LEU A 581 0.00 -11.75 -23.17
CA LEU A 581 1.39 -11.88 -22.72
C LEU A 581 1.50 -12.50 -21.33
N GLY A 582 2.69 -13.00 -21.00
CA GLY A 582 3.01 -13.55 -19.68
C GLY A 582 3.05 -12.49 -18.58
N GLY A 583 3.16 -11.21 -18.95
CA GLY A 583 3.30 -10.09 -18.03
C GLY A 583 4.27 -9.04 -18.61
N ALA A 584 5.03 -8.40 -17.73
CA ALA A 584 6.03 -7.40 -18.07
C ALA A 584 7.26 -7.49 -17.17
N PHE A 585 8.35 -6.86 -17.63
CA PHE A 585 9.54 -6.65 -16.82
C PHE A 585 10.13 -5.26 -17.08
N PHE A 586 11.10 -4.85 -16.26
CA PHE A 586 11.73 -3.54 -16.40
C PHE A 586 13.22 -3.52 -16.05
N TRP A 587 13.94 -2.64 -16.75
CA TRP A 587 15.32 -2.24 -16.47
C TRP A 587 15.33 -0.77 -16.03
N GLU A 588 15.78 -0.40 -14.84
CA GLU A 588 16.14 -1.21 -13.66
C GLU A 588 15.66 -0.49 -12.39
N PHE A 589 15.60 -1.19 -11.25
CA PHE A 589 14.93 -0.70 -10.04
C PHE A 589 15.39 0.70 -9.58
N SER A 590 16.68 1.04 -9.74
CA SER A 590 17.17 2.33 -9.23
C SER A 590 16.66 3.54 -10.02
N GLY A 591 16.13 3.34 -11.24
CA GLY A 591 15.58 4.41 -12.08
C GLY A 591 14.22 4.94 -11.65
N ASP A 592 13.45 4.17 -10.86
CA ASP A 592 12.13 4.57 -10.34
C ASP A 592 12.26 5.55 -9.15
N THR A 593 11.13 6.16 -8.77
CA THR A 593 11.05 7.06 -7.63
C THR A 593 11.16 6.32 -6.29
N ALA A 594 11.46 7.06 -5.23
CA ALA A 594 11.49 6.54 -3.85
C ALA A 594 10.13 6.00 -3.33
N ASN A 595 9.05 6.11 -4.11
CA ASN A 595 7.72 5.54 -3.85
C ASN A 595 7.26 4.51 -4.90
N GLY A 596 8.17 4.03 -5.77
CA GLY A 596 7.93 2.94 -6.71
C GLY A 596 6.82 3.24 -7.71
N GLU A 597 6.84 4.41 -8.33
CA GLU A 597 5.74 4.93 -9.15
C GLU A 597 5.56 4.16 -10.47
N LEU A 598 6.66 3.80 -11.15
CA LEU A 598 6.61 2.97 -12.35
C LEU A 598 6.32 1.49 -12.01
N VAL A 599 6.89 0.94 -10.93
CA VAL A 599 6.53 -0.41 -10.44
C VAL A 599 5.02 -0.48 -10.13
N SER A 600 4.47 0.55 -9.49
CA SER A 600 3.04 0.62 -9.16
C SER A 600 2.16 0.71 -10.41
N ALA A 601 2.62 1.37 -11.47
CA ALA A 601 1.93 1.40 -12.76
C ALA A 601 1.96 0.04 -13.48
N ILE A 602 3.08 -0.70 -13.43
CA ILE A 602 3.13 -2.07 -13.98
C ILE A 602 2.17 -2.99 -13.22
N HIS A 603 2.23 -3.00 -11.89
CA HIS A 603 1.34 -3.80 -11.04
C HIS A 603 -0.15 -3.48 -11.27
N SER A 604 -0.52 -2.20 -11.23
CA SER A 604 -1.91 -1.75 -11.45
C SER A 604 -2.37 -1.96 -12.90
N GLY A 605 -1.43 -1.99 -13.86
CA GLY A 605 -1.72 -2.22 -15.27
C GLY A 605 -1.83 -3.70 -15.65
N LEU A 606 -1.15 -4.61 -14.93
CA LEU A 606 -1.18 -6.06 -15.16
C LEU A 606 -2.35 -6.78 -14.47
N ASN A 607 -2.87 -6.23 -13.36
CA ASN A 607 -4.06 -6.72 -12.66
C ASN A 607 -5.36 -6.01 -13.12
#